data_AF-A0A923SAP7-F1
#
_entry.id   AF-A0A923SAP7-F1
#
_cell.length_a   1.000
_cell.length_b   1.000
_cell.length_c   1.000
_cell.angle_alpha   90.00
_cell.angle_beta   90.00
_cell.angle_gamma   90.00
#
_symmetry.space_group_name_H-M   'P 1'
#
loop_
_entity.id
_entity.type
_entity.pdbx_description
1 polymer ?
#
loop_
_entity_poly.entity_id
_entity_poly.type
_entity_poly.pdbx_seq_one_letter_code
_entity_poly.pdbx_strand_id
1 'polypeptide(L)'
;MRRLEDLAVAHRTVADRIAEFVAKFCGSITFVWIHAVIFGAWLLWNVLPHLPHFDPYPFTFLTLCVSLEAIFLSSFILIAQNYEMRVSERRNQLDLQINLLAEQENTKMLQLLDRMAKKMGLYEEDDPEIAVLEQATRPETLAKQIEDALREQTRHKRNGTRDKP
;
A
#
# COMPACT_ATOMS: atom_id res chain seq x y z
N MET A 1 9.03 -21.22 6.06
CA MET A 1 8.23 -19.97 6.06
C MET A 1 7.35 -19.82 7.30
N ARG A 2 6.46 -20.77 7.66
CA ARG A 2 5.58 -20.67 8.85
C ARG A 2 6.26 -20.27 10.17
N ARG A 3 7.47 -20.78 10.48
CA ARG A 3 8.20 -20.39 11.70
C ARG A 3 8.67 -18.92 11.75
N LEU A 4 8.84 -18.26 10.60
CA LEU A 4 9.17 -16.82 10.54
C LEU A 4 7.92 -15.95 10.71
N GLU A 5 6.76 -16.44 10.25
CA GLU A 5 5.46 -15.81 10.54
C GLU A 5 5.15 -15.88 12.03
N ASP A 6 5.40 -17.03 12.67
CA ASP A 6 5.15 -17.21 14.11
C ASP A 6 6.02 -16.28 14.99
N LEU A 7 7.27 -16.02 14.60
CA LEU A 7 8.15 -15.07 15.30
C LEU A 7 7.76 -13.61 15.09
N ALA A 8 7.20 -13.27 13.92
CA ALA A 8 6.63 -11.95 13.66
C ALA A 8 5.28 -11.75 14.40
N VAL A 9 4.53 -12.82 14.65
CA VAL A 9 3.29 -12.80 15.45
C VAL A 9 3.61 -12.64 16.94
N ALA A 10 4.71 -13.20 17.44
CA ALA A 10 5.12 -13.11 18.84
C ALA A 10 5.42 -11.69 19.33
N HIS A 11 5.66 -10.73 18.41
CA HIS A 11 5.91 -9.32 18.71
C HIS A 11 4.73 -8.39 18.37
N ARG A 12 3.53 -8.92 18.12
CA ARG A 12 2.35 -8.07 17.90
C ARG A 12 1.90 -7.48 19.23
N THR A 13 1.98 -6.16 19.31
CA THR A 13 1.40 -5.44 20.44
C THR A 13 -0.12 -5.65 20.45
N VAL A 14 -0.74 -5.53 21.63
CA VAL A 14 -2.21 -5.55 21.75
C VAL A 14 -2.85 -4.51 20.82
N ALA A 15 -2.18 -3.37 20.63
CA ALA A 15 -2.58 -2.33 19.70
C ALA A 15 -2.58 -2.81 18.23
N ASP A 16 -1.57 -3.57 17.78
CA ASP A 16 -1.55 -4.11 16.41
C ASP A 16 -2.68 -5.12 16.18
N ARG A 17 -3.06 -5.89 17.21
CA ARG A 17 -4.17 -6.86 17.12
C ARG A 17 -5.53 -6.15 17.05
N ILE A 18 -5.70 -5.07 17.81
CA ILE A 18 -6.89 -4.22 17.74
C ILE A 18 -6.95 -3.52 16.38
N ALA A 19 -5.84 -2.97 15.90
CA ALA A 19 -5.78 -2.28 14.61
C ALA A 19 -6.12 -3.22 13.45
N GLU A 20 -5.65 -4.47 13.47
CA GLU A 20 -6.02 -5.47 12.46
C GLU A 20 -7.51 -5.83 12.51
N PHE A 21 -8.09 -5.94 13.70
CA PHE A 21 -9.53 -6.19 13.86
C PHE A 21 -10.35 -5.01 13.31
N VAL A 22 -9.98 -3.79 13.70
CA VAL A 22 -10.64 -2.56 13.25
C VAL A 22 -10.51 -2.40 11.74
N ALA A 23 -9.34 -2.64 11.16
CA ALA A 23 -9.14 -2.57 9.71
C ALA A 23 -10.03 -3.55 8.94
N LYS A 24 -10.12 -4.81 9.41
CA LYS A 24 -11.01 -5.81 8.80
C LYS A 24 -12.48 -5.47 8.98
N PHE A 25 -12.86 -4.92 10.13
CA PHE A 25 -14.25 -4.59 10.45
C PHE A 25 -14.73 -3.36 9.69
N CYS A 26 -13.96 -2.27 9.69
CA CYS A 26 -14.28 -1.03 8.95
C CYS A 26 -14.23 -1.23 7.43
N GLY A 27 -13.40 -2.14 6.93
CA GLY A 27 -13.36 -2.49 5.51
C GLY A 27 -14.49 -3.42 5.04
N SER A 28 -15.36 -3.89 5.94
CA SER A 28 -16.40 -4.87 5.62
C SER A 28 -17.72 -4.20 5.23
N ILE A 29 -18.34 -4.70 4.15
CA ILE A 29 -19.69 -4.27 3.73
C ILE A 29 -20.77 -4.59 4.79
N THR A 30 -20.52 -5.59 5.64
CA THR A 30 -21.42 -5.99 6.72
C THR A 30 -21.62 -4.87 7.74
N PHE A 31 -20.58 -4.06 8.00
CA PHE A 31 -20.64 -2.93 8.91
C PHE A 31 -21.70 -1.91 8.48
N VAL A 32 -21.71 -1.57 7.18
CA VAL A 32 -22.65 -0.61 6.58
C VAL A 32 -24.09 -1.12 6.70
N TRP A 33 -24.31 -2.41 6.43
CA TRP A 33 -25.64 -3.03 6.55
C TRP A 33 -26.18 -3.00 7.98
N ILE A 34 -25.33 -3.27 8.98
CA ILE A 34 -25.73 -3.20 10.39
C ILE A 34 -26.23 -1.79 10.74
N HIS A 35 -25.50 -0.74 10.33
CA HIS A 35 -25.90 0.65 10.60
C HIS A 35 -27.19 1.02 9.85
N ALA A 36 -27.30 0.62 8.59
CA ALA A 36 -28.50 0.85 7.80
C ALA A 36 -29.75 0.21 8.44
N VAL A 37 -29.61 -1.00 8.97
CA VAL A 37 -30.71 -1.68 9.69
C VAL A 37 -31.01 -1.01 11.02
N ILE A 38 -30.01 -0.61 11.80
CA ILE A 38 -30.21 0.07 13.09
C ILE A 38 -30.93 1.40 12.89
N PHE A 39 -30.44 2.25 11.98
CA PHE A 39 -31.07 3.55 11.71
C PHE A 39 -32.43 3.38 11.03
N GLY A 40 -32.57 2.42 10.12
CA GLY A 40 -33.85 2.10 9.49
C GLY A 40 -34.89 1.62 10.51
N ALA A 41 -34.49 0.75 11.45
CA ALA A 41 -35.36 0.28 12.53
C ALA A 41 -35.74 1.42 13.48
N TRP A 42 -34.82 2.33 13.82
CA TRP A 42 -35.10 3.50 14.64
C TRP A 42 -36.09 4.45 13.97
N LEU A 43 -35.91 4.69 12.67
CA LEU A 43 -36.82 5.52 11.88
C LEU A 43 -38.21 4.89 11.82
N LEU A 44 -38.30 3.58 11.51
CA LEU A 44 -39.57 2.85 11.50
C LEU A 44 -40.27 2.92 12.86
N TRP A 45 -39.54 2.69 13.96
CA TRP A 45 -40.09 2.77 15.31
C TRP A 45 -40.71 4.14 15.62
N ASN A 46 -40.08 5.24 15.18
CA ASN A 46 -40.56 6.59 15.46
C ASN A 46 -41.58 7.12 14.44
N VAL A 47 -41.73 6.50 13.27
CA VAL A 47 -42.73 6.87 12.25
C VAL A 47 -44.02 6.08 12.41
N LEU A 48 -43.99 4.90 13.04
CA LEU A 48 -45.18 4.07 13.24
C LEU A 48 -46.16 4.72 14.24
N PRO A 49 -47.40 5.06 13.84
CA PRO A 49 -48.35 5.84 14.65
C PRO A 49 -48.90 5.09 15.87
N HIS A 50 -48.61 3.79 16.00
CA HIS A 50 -49.08 2.94 17.10
C HIS A 50 -48.07 2.81 18.25
N LEU A 51 -46.87 3.37 18.12
CA LEU A 51 -45.84 3.36 19.16
C LEU A 51 -45.65 4.75 19.77
N PRO A 52 -45.25 4.84 21.05
CA PRO A 52 -44.87 6.11 21.64
C PRO A 52 -43.68 6.70 20.86
N HIS A 53 -43.86 7.92 20.35
CA HIS A 53 -42.84 8.66 19.61
C HIS A 53 -41.71 9.04 20.58
N PHE A 54 -40.67 8.20 20.64
CA PHE A 54 -39.54 8.39 21.54
C PHE A 54 -38.66 9.57 21.10
N ASP A 55 -38.52 9.78 19.79
CA ASP A 55 -37.76 10.86 19.15
C ASP A 55 -38.62 11.50 18.03
N PRO A 56 -39.45 12.51 18.36
CA PRO A 56 -40.27 13.20 17.37
C PRO A 56 -39.42 13.93 16.33
N TYR A 57 -39.96 14.13 15.13
CA TYR A 57 -39.33 14.95 14.10
C TYR A 57 -38.95 16.33 14.69
N PRO A 58 -37.66 16.74 14.69
CA PRO A 58 -36.60 16.43 13.71
C PRO A 58 -35.57 15.35 14.09
N PHE A 59 -35.86 14.41 14.99
CA PHE A 59 -34.95 13.33 15.43
C PHE A 59 -33.64 13.82 16.08
N THR A 60 -33.75 14.64 17.11
CA THR A 60 -32.59 15.26 17.77
C THR A 60 -31.68 14.22 18.41
N PHE A 61 -32.22 13.17 19.02
CA PHE A 61 -31.41 12.13 19.67
C PHE A 61 -30.64 11.29 18.66
N LEU A 62 -31.30 10.84 17.58
CA LEU A 62 -30.63 10.12 16.51
C LEU A 62 -29.50 10.95 15.90
N THR A 63 -29.74 12.23 15.65
CA THR A 63 -28.73 13.14 15.08
C THR A 63 -27.51 13.27 15.98
N LEU A 64 -27.72 13.42 17.30
CA LEU A 64 -26.61 13.47 18.27
C LEU A 64 -25.82 12.16 18.28
N CYS A 65 -26.49 11.01 18.36
CA CYS A 65 -25.85 9.70 18.33
C CYS A 65 -25.03 9.48 17.05
N VAL A 66 -25.62 9.76 15.88
CA VAL A 66 -24.96 9.63 14.57
C VAL A 66 -23.72 10.55 14.49
N SER A 67 -23.82 11.78 14.99
CA SER A 67 -22.69 12.72 14.98
C SER A 67 -21.50 12.21 15.81
N LEU A 68 -21.78 11.64 16.98
CA LEU A 68 -20.76 11.07 17.85
C LEU A 68 -20.16 9.80 17.24
N GLU A 69 -21.01 8.94 16.70
CA GLU A 69 -20.61 7.71 16.01
C GLU A 69 -19.72 7.99 14.81
N ALA A 70 -20.01 9.03 14.03
CA ALA A 70 -19.18 9.46 12.90
C ALA A 70 -17.75 9.85 13.34
N ILE A 71 -17.59 10.50 14.50
CA ILE A 71 -16.26 10.85 15.05
C ILE A 71 -15.48 9.58 15.43
N PHE A 72 -16.12 8.63 16.09
CA PHE A 72 -15.50 7.34 16.39
C PHE A 72 -15.13 6.58 15.12
N LEU A 73 -16.02 6.57 14.12
CA LEU A 73 -15.76 5.92 12.84
C LEU A 73 -14.56 6.52 12.12
N SER A 74 -14.49 7.84 12.02
CA SER A 74 -13.34 8.52 11.44
C SER A 74 -12.04 8.18 12.16
N SER A 75 -12.07 8.13 13.49
CA SER A 75 -10.91 7.76 14.31
C SER A 75 -10.49 6.30 14.06
N PHE A 76 -11.43 5.37 14.00
CA PHE A 76 -11.17 3.96 13.68
C PHE A 76 -10.64 3.77 12.27
N ILE A 77 -11.20 4.49 11.29
CA ILE A 77 -10.71 4.50 9.91
C ILE A 77 -9.26 5.00 9.88
N LEU A 78 -8.93 6.08 10.60
CA LEU A 78 -7.57 6.63 10.64
C LEU A 78 -6.58 5.64 11.26
N ILE A 79 -6.98 4.94 12.33
CA ILE A 79 -6.16 3.89 12.96
C ILE A 79 -5.94 2.72 11.98
N ALA A 80 -6.99 2.27 11.29
CA ALA A 80 -6.91 1.22 10.29
C ALA A 80 -6.01 1.61 9.12
N GLN A 81 -6.14 2.84 8.62
CA GLN A 81 -5.30 3.38 7.55
C GLN A 81 -3.82 3.47 7.96
N ASN A 82 -3.53 3.97 9.17
CA ASN A 82 -2.17 4.04 9.67
C ASN A 82 -1.54 2.64 9.82
N TYR A 83 -2.32 1.65 10.27
CA TYR A 83 -1.87 0.27 10.34
C TYR A 83 -1.55 -0.32 8.96
N GLU A 84 -2.48 -0.23 8.01
CA GLU A 84 -2.28 -0.71 6.65
C GLU A 84 -1.09 -0.02 5.97
N MET A 85 -0.91 1.29 6.19
CA MET A 85 0.25 2.03 5.68
C MET A 85 1.57 1.49 6.23
N ARG A 86 1.65 1.21 7.53
CA ARG A 86 2.85 0.59 8.15
C ARG A 86 3.14 -0.79 7.58
N VAL A 87 2.11 -1.60 7.35
CA VAL A 87 2.25 -2.94 6.76
C VAL A 87 2.69 -2.84 5.30
N SER A 88 2.09 -1.93 4.53
CA SER A 88 2.44 -1.67 3.14
C SER A 88 3.88 -1.19 2.99
N GLU A 89 4.33 -0.28 3.85
CA GLU A 89 5.71 0.23 3.84
C GLU A 89 6.72 -0.90 4.07
N ARG A 90 6.45 -1.78 5.04
CA ARG A 90 7.29 -2.95 5.28
C ARG A 90 7.35 -3.89 4.06
N ARG A 91 6.22 -4.13 3.39
CA ARG A 91 6.17 -4.96 2.18
C ARG A 91 6.98 -4.32 1.06
N ASN A 92 6.79 -3.03 0.80
CA ASN A 92 7.54 -2.28 -0.20
C ASN A 92 9.07 -2.35 0.04
N GLN A 93 9.51 -2.23 1.29
CA GLN A 93 10.92 -2.34 1.65
C GLN A 93 11.49 -3.74 1.42
N LEU A 94 10.71 -4.79 1.69
CA LEU A 94 11.10 -6.17 1.42
C LEU A 94 11.17 -6.44 -0.09
N ASP A 95 10.16 -5.98 -0.83
CA ASP A 95 10.09 -6.15 -2.28
C ASP A 95 11.27 -5.43 -2.98
N LEU A 96 11.62 -4.23 -2.52
CA LEU A 96 12.80 -3.51 -2.99
C LEU A 96 14.09 -4.30 -2.73
N GLN A 97 14.25 -4.86 -1.53
CA GLN A 97 15.45 -5.66 -1.20
C GLN A 97 15.55 -6.93 -2.05
N ILE A 98 14.44 -7.63 -2.25
CA ILE A 98 14.39 -8.82 -3.11
C ILE A 98 14.75 -8.46 -4.55
N ASN A 99 14.23 -7.34 -5.06
CA ASN A 99 14.51 -6.88 -6.41
C ASN A 99 15.99 -6.53 -6.60
N LEU A 100 16.58 -5.77 -5.67
CA LEU A 100 18.01 -5.45 -5.69
C LEU A 100 18.89 -6.70 -5.61
N LEU A 101 18.52 -7.67 -4.77
CA LEU A 101 19.24 -8.94 -4.68
C LEU A 101 19.16 -9.73 -6.00
N ALA A 102 17.97 -9.79 -6.60
CA ALA A 102 17.77 -10.46 -7.89
C ALA A 102 18.59 -9.80 -9.01
N GLU A 103 18.68 -8.46 -9.06
CA GLU A 103 19.55 -7.75 -10.00
C GLU A 103 21.04 -8.07 -9.78
N GLN A 104 21.48 -8.13 -8.52
CA GLN A 104 22.85 -8.52 -8.18
C GLN A 104 23.15 -9.96 -8.60
N GLU A 105 22.27 -10.91 -8.30
CA GLU A 105 22.41 -12.31 -8.70
C GLU A 105 22.44 -12.46 -10.22
N ASN A 106 21.56 -11.75 -10.94
CA ASN A 106 21.54 -11.76 -12.40
C ASN A 106 22.85 -11.20 -12.98
N THR A 107 23.34 -10.08 -12.45
CA THR A 107 24.64 -9.50 -12.84
C THR A 107 25.78 -10.48 -12.61
N LYS A 108 25.79 -11.17 -11.45
CA LYS A 108 26.79 -12.19 -11.14
C LYS A 108 26.70 -13.36 -12.11
N MET A 109 25.50 -13.82 -12.43
CA MET A 109 25.29 -14.89 -13.39
C MET A 109 25.82 -14.51 -14.78
N LEU A 110 25.52 -13.31 -15.28
CA LEU A 110 26.07 -12.79 -16.54
C LEU A 110 27.61 -12.74 -16.51
N GLN A 111 28.20 -12.25 -15.41
CA GLN A 111 29.67 -12.24 -15.25
C GLN A 111 30.28 -13.64 -15.23
N LEU A 112 29.62 -14.62 -14.63
CA LEU A 112 30.08 -16.01 -14.65
C LEU A 112 29.98 -16.62 -16.06
N LEU A 113 28.88 -16.36 -16.77
CA LEU A 113 28.68 -16.80 -18.14
C LEU A 113 29.74 -16.20 -19.08
N ASP A 114 30.03 -14.90 -18.98
CA ASP A 114 31.10 -14.24 -19.73
C ASP A 114 32.48 -14.89 -19.47
N ARG A 115 32.81 -15.16 -18.21
CA ARG A 115 34.08 -15.84 -17.86
C ARG A 115 34.15 -17.26 -18.41
N MET A 116 33.04 -18.01 -18.38
CA MET A 116 32.98 -19.36 -18.94
C MET A 116 33.11 -19.34 -20.46
N ALA A 117 32.40 -18.43 -21.12
CA ALA A 117 32.45 -18.18 -22.56
C ALA A 117 33.88 -17.87 -23.03
N LYS A 118 34.59 -16.96 -22.35
CA LYS A 118 36.01 -16.65 -22.60
C LYS A 118 36.92 -17.86 -22.42
N LYS A 119 36.74 -18.63 -21.33
CA LYS A 119 37.55 -19.82 -21.05
C LYS A 119 37.36 -20.95 -22.07
N MET A 120 36.15 -21.08 -22.63
CA MET A 120 35.82 -22.08 -23.64
C MET A 120 36.23 -21.67 -25.06
N GLY A 121 36.81 -20.48 -25.24
CA GLY A 121 37.23 -19.97 -26.54
C GLY A 121 36.08 -19.72 -27.50
N LEU A 122 34.86 -19.52 -26.97
CA LEU A 122 33.64 -19.37 -27.77
C LEU A 122 33.44 -17.94 -28.31
N TYR A 123 34.35 -17.00 -27.98
CA TYR A 123 34.27 -15.58 -28.36
C TYR A 123 35.65 -15.00 -28.68
N GLU A 124 35.71 -14.16 -29.72
CA GLU A 124 36.78 -13.19 -29.97
C GLU A 124 36.51 -11.91 -29.13
N GLU A 125 37.56 -11.21 -28.72
CA GLU A 125 37.62 -10.24 -27.60
C GLU A 125 36.66 -9.01 -27.62
N ASP A 126 35.76 -8.85 -28.60
CA ASP A 126 35.13 -7.55 -28.90
C ASP A 126 33.66 -7.64 -29.38
N ASP A 127 32.80 -8.42 -28.72
CA ASP A 127 31.36 -8.46 -29.03
C ASP A 127 30.59 -7.33 -28.30
N PRO A 128 30.12 -6.29 -29.01
CA PRO A 128 29.46 -5.12 -28.42
C PRO A 128 28.13 -5.45 -27.73
N GLU A 129 27.45 -6.56 -28.04
CA GLU A 129 26.17 -6.91 -27.40
C GLU A 129 26.33 -7.35 -25.94
N ILE A 130 27.42 -8.05 -25.59
CA ILE A 130 27.68 -8.51 -24.21
C ILE A 130 28.03 -7.31 -23.29
N ALA A 131 28.79 -6.34 -23.80
CA ALA A 131 29.15 -5.12 -23.07
C ALA A 131 27.91 -4.26 -22.75
N VAL A 132 26.93 -4.25 -23.65
CA VAL A 132 25.65 -3.54 -23.46
C VAL A 132 24.78 -4.24 -22.40
N LEU A 133 24.73 -5.58 -22.38
CA LEU A 133 24.01 -6.34 -21.36
C LEU A 133 24.64 -6.19 -19.95
N GLU A 134 25.97 -6.12 -19.86
CA GLU A 134 26.67 -5.86 -18.59
C GLU A 134 26.45 -4.43 -18.07
N GLN A 135 26.34 -3.44 -18.96
CA GLN A 135 26.07 -2.04 -18.58
C GLN A 135 24.60 -1.79 -18.18
N ALA A 136 23.65 -2.46 -18.83
CA ALA A 136 22.22 -2.29 -18.57
C ALA A 136 21.76 -2.84 -17.20
N THR A 137 22.56 -3.68 -16.56
CA THR A 137 22.18 -4.38 -15.31
C THR A 137 22.86 -3.77 -14.06
N ARG A 138 23.67 -2.70 -14.20
CA ARG A 138 24.35 -2.07 -13.05
C ARG A 138 23.38 -1.17 -12.26
N PRO A 139 23.15 -1.44 -10.95
CA PRO A 139 22.19 -0.66 -10.13
C PRO A 139 22.51 0.84 -10.08
N GLU A 140 23.79 1.21 -10.15
CA GLU A 140 24.23 2.60 -10.11
C GLU A 140 23.87 3.37 -11.39
N THR A 141 23.87 2.68 -12.54
CA THR A 141 23.46 3.28 -13.83
C THR A 141 21.94 3.41 -13.89
N LEU A 142 21.19 2.43 -13.37
CA LEU A 142 19.73 2.49 -13.26
C LEU A 142 19.28 3.58 -12.30
N ALA A 143 19.90 3.71 -11.12
CA ALA A 143 19.59 4.78 -10.16
C ALA A 143 19.82 6.15 -10.78
N LYS A 144 20.91 6.31 -11.54
CA LYS A 144 21.23 7.56 -12.25
C LYS A 144 20.25 7.85 -13.39
N GLN A 145 19.87 6.83 -14.17
CA GLN A 145 18.85 6.95 -15.22
C GLN A 145 17.47 7.31 -14.66
N ILE A 146 17.08 6.75 -13.51
CA ILE A 146 15.84 7.09 -12.81
C ILE A 146 15.89 8.53 -12.31
N GLU A 147 17.00 8.97 -11.72
CA GLU A 147 17.18 10.35 -11.25
C GLU A 147 17.12 11.36 -12.41
N ASP A 148 17.79 11.05 -13.53
CA ASP A 148 17.81 11.88 -14.73
C ASP A 148 16.42 11.96 -15.38
N ALA A 149 15.69 10.84 -15.49
CA ALA A 149 14.32 10.79 -15.98
C ALA A 149 13.34 11.56 -15.06
N LEU A 150 13.49 11.47 -13.74
CA LEU A 150 12.69 12.23 -12.79
C LEU A 150 12.95 13.74 -12.93
N ARG A 151 14.21 14.15 -13.15
CA ARG A 151 14.60 15.55 -13.40
C ARG A 151 14.01 16.07 -14.70
N GLU A 152 14.02 15.30 -15.77
CA GLU A 152 13.41 15.69 -17.04
C GLU A 152 11.89 15.85 -16.91
N GLN A 153 11.19 14.92 -16.25
CA GLN A 153 9.76 15.06 -15.99
C GLN A 153 9.43 16.30 -15.15
N THR A 154 10.25 16.58 -14.14
CA THR A 154 10.07 17.77 -13.29
C THR A 154 10.31 19.06 -14.08
N ARG A 155 11.29 19.09 -15.00
CA ARG A 155 11.51 20.21 -15.93
C ARG A 155 10.36 20.37 -16.93
N HIS A 156 9.85 19.27 -17.47
CA HIS A 156 8.74 19.30 -18.43
C HIS A 156 7.45 19.80 -17.80
N LYS A 157 7.15 19.37 -16.57
CA LYS A 157 6.01 19.86 -15.78
C LYS A 157 6.15 21.33 -15.40
N ARG A 158 7.37 21.83 -15.17
CA ARG A 158 7.65 23.24 -14.86
C ARG A 158 7.59 24.15 -16.09
N ASN A 159 7.97 23.66 -17.28
CA ASN A 159 7.83 24.41 -18.53
C ASN A 159 6.38 24.39 -19.07
N GLY A 160 5.63 23.30 -18.88
CA GLY A 160 4.22 23.21 -19.30
C GLY A 160 3.25 24.14 -18.54
N THR A 161 3.61 24.60 -17.34
CA THR A 161 2.79 25.56 -16.56
C THR A 161 3.06 27.01 -16.93
N ARG A 162 4.15 27.31 -17.67
CA ARG A 162 4.54 28.68 -18.02
C ARG A 162 3.95 29.15 -19.35
N ASP A 163 3.28 28.26 -20.08
CA ASP A 163 2.78 28.48 -21.44
C ASP A 163 1.24 28.40 -21.54
N LYS A 164 0.53 28.51 -20.41
CA LYS A 164 -0.91 28.76 -20.43
C LYS A 164 -1.15 30.28 -20.42
N PRO A 165 -1.81 30.84 -21.45
CA PRO A 165 -2.17 32.26 -21.53
C PRO A 165 -3.17 32.66 -20.44
#